data_AF-A0A377CGM1-F1
#
_entry.id   AF-A0A377CGM1-F1
#
_cell.length_a   1.000
_cell.length_b   1.000
_cell.length_c   1.000
_cell.angle_alpha   90.00
_cell.angle_beta   90.00
_cell.angle_gamma   90.00
#
_symmetry.space_group_name_H-M   'P 1'
#
loop_
_entity.id
_entity.type
_entity.pdbx_description
1 polymer ?
#
loop_
_entity_poly.entity_id
_entity_poly.type
_entity_poly.pdbx_seq_one_letter_code
_entity_poly.pdbx_strand_id
1 'polypeptide(L)' 'MVPEEMTILQVIENNKAAKVECLCREGVCGTCETAILEGEADHRDQYFSDEERASQQSMLICCSRAKGKRLVLDL' A
#
# COMPACT_ATOMS: atom_id res chain seq x y z
N MET A 1 12.98 1.62 4.60
CA MET A 1 12.45 0.79 5.71
C MET A 1 11.18 1.46 6.20
N VAL A 2 10.11 0.70 6.46
CA VAL A 2 8.83 1.25 6.95
C VAL A 2 8.66 0.86 8.43
N PRO A 3 8.72 1.82 9.38
CA PRO A 3 8.49 1.56 10.80
C PRO A 3 7.08 0.98 11.07
N GLU A 4 6.91 0.30 12.20
CA GLU A 4 5.62 -0.30 12.60
C GLU A 4 4.51 0.76 12.74
N GLU A 5 4.84 1.89 13.35
CA GLU A 5 3.95 3.04 13.61
C GLU A 5 3.68 3.92 12.37
N MET A 6 4.26 3.59 11.21
CA MET A 6 4.12 4.37 10.00
C MET A 6 3.56 3.54 8.85
N THR A 7 2.75 4.19 8.02
CA THR A 7 2.25 3.60 6.77
C THR A 7 3.30 3.76 5.66
N ILE A 8 3.16 2.97 4.60
CA ILE A 8 4.03 3.08 3.43
C ILE A 8 3.93 4.50 2.83
N LEU A 9 2.70 5.02 2.70
CA LEU A 9 2.44 6.39 2.26
C LEU A 9 3.20 7.44 3.09
N GLN A 10 3.11 7.38 4.42
CA GLN A 10 3.80 8.35 5.29
C GLN A 10 5.32 8.33 5.10
N VAL A 11 5.90 7.14 4.91
CA VAL A 11 7.34 7.01 4.65
C VAL A 11 7.73 7.59 3.30
N ILE A 12 6.89 7.42 2.27
CA ILE A 12 7.11 8.03 0.95
C ILE A 12 7.01 9.56 1.03
N GLU A 13 5.98 10.09 1.66
CA GLU A 13 5.74 11.53 1.84
C GLU A 13 6.90 12.19 2.62
N ASN A 14 7.29 11.60 3.76
CA ASN A 14 8.35 12.15 4.61
C ASN A 14 9.72 12.16 3.92
N ASN A 15 10.02 11.12 3.14
CA ASN A 15 11.29 11.01 2.43
C ASN A 15 11.26 11.66 1.04
N LYS A 16 10.10 12.15 0.59
CA LYS A 16 9.86 12.65 -0.78
C LYS A 16 10.32 11.65 -1.85
N ALA A 17 10.07 10.37 -1.60
CA ALA A 17 10.59 9.28 -2.42
C ALA A 17 9.88 9.14 -3.78
N ALA A 18 8.59 9.45 -3.83
CA ALA A 18 7.74 9.40 -5.02
C ALA A 18 6.56 10.37 -4.87
N LYS A 19 5.87 10.68 -5.98
CA LYS A 19 4.62 11.43 -5.95
C LYS A 19 3.46 10.45 -5.90
N VAL A 20 2.67 10.49 -4.84
CA VAL A 20 1.51 9.62 -4.66
C VAL A 20 0.30 10.48 -4.33
N GLU A 21 -0.82 10.20 -4.97
CA GLU A 21 -2.10 10.81 -4.62
C GLU A 21 -2.78 10.00 -3.52
N CYS A 22 -3.33 10.68 -2.52
CA CYS A 22 -4.10 10.04 -1.46
C CYS A 22 -5.19 10.98 -0.95
N LEU A 23 -6.42 10.49 -0.87
CA LEU A 23 -7.58 11.27 -0.43
C LEU A 23 -8.00 10.90 1.01
N CYS A 24 -8.49 9.68 1.24
CA CYS A 24 -9.11 9.32 2.52
C CYS A 24 -8.12 8.94 3.63
N ARG A 25 -6.96 8.35 3.29
CA ARG A 25 -5.99 7.75 4.23
C ARG A 25 -6.54 6.61 5.11
N GLU A 26 -7.73 6.08 4.78
CA GLU A 26 -8.44 5.07 5.56
C GLU A 26 -8.68 3.77 4.77
N GLY A 27 -8.13 3.65 3.55
CA GLY A 27 -8.25 2.43 2.74
C GLY A 27 -9.62 2.22 2.11
N VAL A 28 -10.36 3.28 1.81
CA VAL A 28 -11.72 3.19 1.24
C VAL A 28 -11.89 3.80 -0.15
N CYS A 29 -11.05 4.76 -0.55
CA CYS A 29 -11.27 5.53 -1.77
C CYS A 29 -10.50 5.04 -3.01
N GLY A 30 -9.55 4.12 -2.86
CA GLY A 30 -8.73 3.60 -3.98
C GLY A 30 -7.64 4.54 -4.53
N THR A 31 -7.67 5.84 -4.22
CA THR A 31 -6.76 6.84 -4.82
C THR A 31 -5.27 6.52 -4.69
N CYS A 32 -4.86 5.91 -3.57
CA CYS A 32 -3.46 5.54 -3.33
C CYS A 32 -3.16 4.08 -3.70
N GLU A 33 -3.86 3.54 -4.69
CA GLU A 33 -3.57 2.22 -5.24
C GLU A 33 -2.18 2.20 -5.87
N THR A 34 -1.45 1.11 -5.67
CA THR A 34 -0.10 0.93 -6.17
C THR A 34 0.12 -0.53 -6.54
N ALA A 35 0.67 -0.77 -7.73
CA ALA A 35 0.94 -2.13 -8.21
C ALA A 35 2.07 -2.80 -7.41
N ILE A 36 1.91 -4.09 -7.14
CA ILE A 36 2.91 -4.93 -6.50
C ILE A 36 3.71 -5.64 -7.58
N LEU A 37 5.03 -5.44 -7.59
CA LEU A 37 5.95 -6.09 -8.52
C LEU A 37 6.57 -7.36 -7.92
N GLU A 38 6.75 -7.40 -6.59
CA GLU A 38 7.31 -8.56 -5.87
C GLU A 38 6.84 -8.56 -4.40
N GLY A 39 6.42 -9.72 -3.90
CA GLY A 39 6.02 -9.95 -2.51
C GLY A 39 4.50 -9.99 -2.31
N GLU A 40 4.07 -10.05 -1.05
CA GLU A 40 2.65 -10.09 -0.68
C GLU A 40 2.30 -8.94 0.26
N ALA A 41 1.16 -8.30 -0.01
CA ALA A 41 0.50 -7.34 0.85
C ALA A 41 -0.33 -8.03 1.96
N ASP A 42 -0.20 -7.50 3.17
CA ASP A 42 -1.16 -7.63 4.25
C ASP A 42 -2.23 -6.55 4.03
N HIS A 43 -3.32 -6.93 3.37
CA HIS A 43 -4.42 -6.04 3.02
C HIS A 43 -5.21 -5.63 4.27
N ARG A 44 -5.35 -4.32 4.47
CA ARG A 44 -6.12 -3.70 5.56
C ARG A 44 -7.16 -2.70 5.05
N ASP A 45 -7.29 -2.61 3.73
CA ASP A 45 -8.27 -1.78 3.05
C ASP A 45 -9.68 -2.41 3.11
N GLN A 46 -10.68 -1.60 2.77
CA GLN A 46 -12.06 -2.04 2.52
C GLN A 46 -12.46 -1.82 1.06
N TYR A 47 -11.48 -1.58 0.20
CA TYR A 47 -11.68 -1.19 -1.19
C TYR A 47 -11.71 -2.42 -2.11
N PHE A 48 -10.73 -3.31 -1.96
CA PHE A 48 -10.63 -4.52 -2.78
C PHE A 48 -11.58 -5.61 -2.31
N SER A 49 -12.12 -6.38 -3.27
CA SER A 49 -12.79 -7.65 -3.00
C SER A 49 -11.81 -8.71 -2.47
N ASP A 50 -12.33 -9.81 -1.94
CA ASP A 50 -11.49 -10.90 -1.46
C ASP A 50 -10.69 -11.55 -2.60
N GLU A 51 -11.25 -11.63 -3.81
CA GLU A 51 -10.55 -12.12 -5.01
C GLU A 51 -9.42 -11.17 -5.44
N GLU A 52 -9.67 -9.86 -5.42
CA GLU A 52 -8.66 -8.85 -5.75
C GLU A 52 -7.50 -8.88 -4.74
N ARG A 53 -7.81 -8.98 -3.44
CA ARG A 53 -6.79 -9.18 -2.39
C ARG A 53 -6.02 -10.48 -2.59
N ALA A 54 -6.69 -11.57 -2.94
CA ALA A 54 -6.02 -12.86 -3.18
C ALA A 54 -5.10 -12.82 -4.41
N SER A 55 -5.37 -11.95 -5.39
CA SER A 55 -4.55 -11.81 -6.60
C SER A 55 -3.17 -11.18 -6.34
N GLN A 56 -3.04 -10.39 -5.26
CA GLN A 56 -1.80 -9.71 -4.89
C GLN A 56 -1.22 -8.81 -6.00
N GLN A 57 -2.06 -8.27 -6.88
CA GLN A 57 -1.64 -7.42 -8.00
C GLN A 57 -1.39 -5.97 -7.59
N SER A 58 -2.14 -5.44 -6.64
CA SER A 58 -2.02 -4.06 -6.16
C SER A 58 -2.39 -3.96 -4.68
N MET A 59 -2.08 -2.82 -4.06
CA MET A 59 -2.46 -2.52 -2.67
C MET A 59 -2.74 -1.03 -2.47
N LEU A 60 -3.47 -0.70 -1.40
CA LEU A 60 -3.59 0.68 -0.93
C LEU A 60 -2.50 1.00 0.09
N ILE A 61 -1.51 1.81 -0.30
CA ILE A 61 -0.32 2.08 0.52
C ILE A 61 -0.58 3.00 1.73
N CYS A 62 -1.79 3.53 1.87
CA CYS A 62 -2.17 4.35 3.03
C CYS A 62 -2.50 3.54 4.28
N CYS A 63 -2.84 2.25 4.17
CA CYS A 63 -3.24 1.42 5.31
C CYS A 63 -2.65 0.00 5.27
N SER A 64 -2.44 -0.57 4.08
CA SER A 64 -1.93 -1.94 3.93
C SER A 64 -0.42 -2.00 4.16
N ARG A 65 0.08 -3.21 4.47
CA ARG A 65 1.50 -3.45 4.79
C ARG A 65 2.07 -4.59 3.96
N ALA A 66 3.37 -4.87 4.10
CA ALA A 66 3.94 -6.11 3.60
C ALA A 66 3.62 -7.25 4.58
N LYS A 67 3.15 -8.40 4.07
CA LYS A 67 2.96 -9.63 4.85
C LYS A 67 4.29 -10.31 5.19
N GLY A 68 5.32 -10.05 4.38
CA GLY A 68 6.68 -10.55 4.56
C GLY A 68 7.72 -9.46 4.87
N LYS A 69 9.00 -9.81 4.69
CA LYS A 69 10.14 -8.91 4.99
C LYS A 69 10.37 -7.84 3.93
N ARG A 70 9.90 -8.05 2.70
CA ARG A 70 10.16 -7.18 1.54
C ARG A 70 8.93 -7.15 0.63
N LEU A 71 8.68 -5.98 0.07
CA LEU A 71 7.69 -5.72 -0.96
C LEU A 71 8.31 -4.74 -1.97
N VAL A 72 8.09 -4.97 -3.26
CA VAL A 72 8.51 -4.07 -4.35
C VAL A 72 7.27 -3.52 -5.02
N LEU A 73 7.20 -2.19 -5.13
CA LEU A 73 6.05 -1.44 -5.62
C LEU A 73 6.44 -0.60 -6.84
N ASP A 74 5.49 -0.39 -7.74
CA ASP A 74 5.65 0.50 -8.90
C ASP A 74 5.17 1.92 -8.55
N LEU A 75 6.10 2.86 -8.35
CA LEU A 75 5.88 4.20 -7.78
C LEU A 75 6.62 5.30 -8.55
#